data_AF-A0A800MGB2-F1
#
_entry.id   AF-A0A800MGB2-F1
#
_cell.length_a   1.000
_cell.length_b   1.000
_cell.length_c   1.000
_cell.angle_alpha   90.00
_cell.angle_beta   90.00
_cell.angle_gamma   90.00
#
_symmetry.space_group_name_H-M   'P 1'
#
loop_
_entity.id
_entity.type
_entity.pdbx_description
1 polymer ?
#
loop_
_entity_poly.entity_id
_entity_poly.type
_entity_poly.pdbx_seq_one_letter_code
_entity_poly.pdbx_strand_id
1 'polypeptide(L)'
;MRTKLLMVWPLLLTAQDASQGEVALDLVPQKGVLIRRVYVAQHDLSLEGFRQQLDEGEPVDLPGGARFTSEQRFVFDDLAGPAQGLVPMTLQRRFIALESRGSLAPPETDNIVRATGKSPLVGASVQMTWIPEEQDYGRYYDAREEAEDLLLSMNADPWLTWIAPREIGRNGAWKIPAADLQGLIAPGGSLGFSPGTERIGRRLSRTLVNGVGGGLEMAFGGRSTGELSVRPLGLQTDAEGATQLVFALILNAQWISDVTERLNQTLLPREREQGSNFERASLSLGLSGRGKLLADPKTGRPLSLELNCTETVSMNLTEILETGARFNQEMAMRGRLTLSQRVLQDK
;
A
#
# COMPACT_ATOMS: atom_id res chain seq x y z
N MET A 1 33.78 -26.08 -72.07
CA MET A 1 33.71 -27.00 -70.92
C MET A 1 33.42 -26.17 -69.67
N ARG A 2 32.36 -26.54 -68.93
CA ARG A 2 31.98 -26.12 -67.56
C ARG A 2 31.37 -24.72 -67.34
N THR A 3 30.07 -24.67 -67.65
CA THR A 3 28.93 -24.24 -66.83
C THR A 3 29.19 -24.15 -65.31
N LYS A 4 28.82 -23.04 -64.65
CA LYS A 4 28.41 -22.93 -63.22
C LYS A 4 27.57 -21.64 -63.06
N LEU A 5 26.25 -21.75 -63.06
CA LEU A 5 25.34 -21.80 -61.89
C LEU A 5 24.98 -20.41 -61.34
N LEU A 6 23.90 -19.83 -61.89
CA LEU A 6 23.09 -18.82 -61.21
C LEU A 6 22.46 -19.48 -59.97
N MET A 7 22.60 -18.84 -58.81
CA MET A 7 21.75 -19.11 -57.66
C MET A 7 21.04 -17.82 -57.28
N VAL A 8 19.74 -17.81 -57.58
CA VAL A 8 18.76 -16.82 -57.14
C VAL A 8 18.44 -17.14 -55.68
N TRP A 9 18.56 -16.15 -54.79
CA TRP A 9 17.94 -16.18 -53.46
C TRP A 9 17.02 -14.96 -53.34
N PRO A 10 15.69 -15.17 -53.22
CA PRO A 10 14.73 -14.10 -53.06
C PRO A 10 14.49 -13.76 -51.58
N LEU A 11 14.18 -12.48 -51.34
CA LEU A 11 13.30 -11.95 -50.30
C LEU A 11 13.18 -12.74 -48.98
N LEU A 12 13.82 -12.22 -47.94
CA LEU A 12 13.32 -12.34 -46.57
C LEU A 12 13.18 -10.94 -45.98
N LEU A 13 11.92 -10.57 -45.80
CA LEU A 13 11.36 -9.52 -44.95
C LEU A 13 12.38 -8.62 -44.25
N THR A 14 12.41 -7.36 -44.69
CA THR A 14 12.82 -6.23 -43.85
C THR A 14 11.86 -6.15 -42.66
N ALA A 15 12.19 -6.86 -41.57
CA ALA A 15 11.73 -6.50 -40.25
C ALA A 15 12.29 -5.10 -39.99
N GLN A 16 11.44 -4.11 -40.21
CA GLN A 16 11.67 -2.72 -39.86
C GLN A 16 12.24 -2.70 -38.43
N ASP A 17 13.48 -2.22 -38.33
CA ASP A 17 14.08 -1.65 -37.14
C ASP A 17 13.14 -0.57 -36.58
N ALA A 18 12.11 -0.99 -35.84
CA ALA A 18 11.61 -0.20 -34.75
C ALA A 18 12.69 -0.30 -33.67
N SER A 19 13.71 0.54 -33.81
CA SER A 19 14.52 0.96 -32.68
C SER A 19 13.54 1.30 -31.57
N GLN A 20 13.44 0.39 -30.60
CA GLN A 20 12.71 0.61 -29.37
C GLN A 20 13.40 1.79 -28.71
N GLY A 21 12.89 3.00 -28.98
CA GLY A 21 13.25 4.17 -28.21
C GLY A 21 13.07 3.77 -26.75
N GLU A 22 14.17 3.84 -26.00
CA GLU A 22 14.21 3.47 -24.59
C GLU A 22 13.26 4.41 -23.86
N VAL A 23 12.01 3.98 -23.62
CA VAL A 23 11.02 4.81 -22.94
C VAL A 23 11.34 4.78 -21.45
N ALA A 24 12.09 5.78 -21.00
CA ALA A 24 12.38 5.99 -19.59
C ALA A 24 11.14 6.55 -18.87
N LEU A 25 10.80 5.99 -17.72
CA LEU A 25 9.80 6.56 -16.82
C LEU A 25 10.37 7.82 -16.15
N ASP A 26 9.67 8.95 -16.28
CA ASP A 26 9.95 10.16 -15.51
C ASP A 26 9.08 10.16 -14.26
N LEU A 27 9.64 9.65 -13.17
CA LEU A 27 8.92 9.48 -11.90
C LEU A 27 9.00 10.71 -11.01
N VAL A 28 9.71 11.75 -11.45
CA VAL A 28 9.92 12.97 -10.66
C VAL A 28 9.20 14.14 -11.34
N PRO A 29 8.29 14.82 -10.64
CA PRO A 29 7.69 16.04 -11.20
C PRO A 29 8.70 17.16 -11.41
N GLN A 30 8.40 18.02 -12.37
CA GLN A 30 9.08 19.30 -12.49
C GLN A 30 8.85 20.14 -11.22
N LYS A 31 9.88 20.90 -10.84
CA LYS A 31 9.81 21.85 -9.73
C LYS A 31 8.59 22.77 -9.89
N GLY A 32 7.84 22.94 -8.80
CA GLY A 32 6.69 23.83 -8.73
C GLY A 32 5.40 23.25 -9.31
N VAL A 33 5.42 22.01 -9.81
CA VAL A 33 4.20 21.32 -10.24
C VAL A 33 3.46 20.81 -9.01
N LEU A 34 2.18 21.19 -8.90
CA LEU A 34 1.23 20.62 -7.95
C LEU A 34 0.69 19.31 -8.51
N ILE A 35 0.80 18.24 -7.74
CA ILE A 35 0.26 16.94 -8.09
C ILE A 35 -0.79 16.54 -7.08
N ARG A 36 -1.99 16.23 -7.56
CA ARG A 36 -3.01 15.57 -6.77
C ARG A 36 -2.91 14.06 -6.93
N ARG A 37 -2.73 13.36 -5.82
CA ARG A 37 -2.75 11.90 -5.74
C ARG A 37 -4.05 11.43 -5.12
N VAL A 38 -4.72 10.50 -5.79
CA VAL A 38 -5.90 9.82 -5.25
C VAL A 38 -5.57 8.34 -5.13
N TYR A 39 -5.51 7.84 -3.90
CA TYR A 39 -5.29 6.44 -3.59
C TYR A 39 -6.58 5.83 -3.05
N VAL A 40 -6.89 4.62 -3.48
CA VAL A 40 -8.02 3.83 -2.97
C VAL A 40 -7.57 2.38 -2.78
N ALA A 41 -7.77 1.85 -1.57
CA ALA A 41 -7.67 0.44 -1.24
C ALA A 41 -9.06 -0.09 -0.89
N GLN A 42 -9.46 -1.20 -1.50
CA GLN A 42 -10.73 -1.88 -1.20
C GLN A 42 -10.45 -3.32 -0.81
N HIS A 43 -10.94 -3.71 0.37
CA HIS A 43 -10.81 -5.07 0.89
C HIS A 43 -12.15 -5.77 0.89
N ASP A 44 -12.11 -7.07 0.59
CA ASP A 44 -13.23 -8.00 0.68
C ASP A 44 -12.69 -9.31 1.23
N LEU A 45 -12.66 -9.42 2.56
CA LEU A 45 -12.05 -10.49 3.34
C LEU A 45 -13.10 -11.38 3.98
N SER A 46 -12.81 -12.67 4.06
CA SER A 46 -13.57 -13.64 4.83
C SER A 46 -12.71 -14.19 5.95
N LEU A 47 -13.29 -14.27 7.16
CA LEU A 47 -12.65 -14.95 8.29
C LEU A 47 -12.62 -16.45 8.01
N GLU A 48 -11.42 -17.02 7.90
CA GLU A 48 -11.24 -18.46 7.69
C GLU A 48 -11.32 -19.20 9.04
N GLY A 49 -10.77 -18.61 10.09
CA GLY A 49 -10.82 -19.17 11.43
C GLY A 49 -10.36 -18.19 12.48
N PHE A 50 -10.84 -18.42 13.70
CA PHE A 50 -10.43 -17.68 14.87
C PHE A 50 -10.34 -18.64 16.04
N ARG A 51 -9.15 -18.74 16.63
CA ARG A 51 -8.87 -19.59 17.77
C ARG A 51 -8.54 -18.74 18.98
N GLN A 52 -9.09 -19.12 20.12
CA GLN A 52 -8.79 -18.50 21.41
C GLN A 52 -8.39 -19.56 22.43
N GLN A 53 -7.42 -19.24 23.27
CA GLN A 53 -6.99 -20.11 24.35
C GLN A 53 -6.65 -19.28 25.60
N LEU A 54 -7.22 -19.66 26.74
CA LEU A 54 -6.91 -19.09 28.05
C LEU A 54 -5.95 -20.03 28.78
N ASP A 55 -4.75 -19.55 29.11
CA ASP A 55 -3.68 -20.29 29.77
C ASP A 55 -3.46 -21.69 29.17
N GLU A 56 -3.43 -22.73 29.99
CA GLU A 56 -3.32 -24.15 29.59
C GLU A 56 -4.69 -24.80 29.29
N GLY A 57 -5.75 -23.99 29.15
CA GLY A 57 -7.09 -24.46 28.82
C GLY A 57 -7.18 -25.02 27.39
N GLU A 58 -8.27 -25.74 27.12
CA GLU A 58 -8.59 -26.22 25.78
C GLU A 58 -8.83 -25.03 24.83
N PRO A 59 -8.27 -25.06 23.61
CA PRO A 59 -8.52 -24.02 22.62
C PRO A 59 -9.99 -24.05 22.18
N VAL A 60 -10.58 -22.86 22.09
CA VAL A 60 -11.91 -22.64 21.54
C VAL A 60 -11.76 -22.13 20.11
N ASP A 61 -12.15 -22.96 19.14
CA ASP A 61 -12.27 -22.55 17.75
C ASP A 61 -13.66 -21.92 17.52
N LEU A 62 -13.70 -20.65 17.16
CA LEU A 62 -14.92 -19.97 16.76
C LEU A 62 -15.16 -20.16 15.27
N PRO A 63 -16.43 -20.35 14.84
CA PRO A 63 -16.74 -20.54 13.43
C PRO A 63 -16.30 -19.33 12.60
N GLY A 64 -15.68 -19.62 11.46
CA GLY A 64 -15.36 -18.62 10.43
C GLY A 64 -16.61 -18.13 9.68
N GLY A 65 -16.40 -17.47 8.55
CA GLY A 65 -17.47 -17.03 7.65
C GLY A 65 -17.96 -15.60 7.86
N ALA A 66 -17.44 -14.89 8.86
CA ALA A 66 -17.66 -13.45 8.95
C ALA A 66 -17.01 -12.77 7.74
N ARG A 67 -17.79 -11.95 7.02
CA ARG A 67 -17.31 -11.18 5.88
C ARG A 67 -17.00 -9.76 6.30
N PHE A 68 -15.80 -9.33 5.98
CA PHE A 68 -15.30 -8.01 6.25
C PHE A 68 -15.03 -7.29 4.94
N THR A 69 -15.64 -6.12 4.77
CA THR A 69 -15.37 -5.26 3.62
C THR A 69 -14.93 -3.89 4.10
N SER A 70 -13.99 -3.28 3.42
CA SER A 70 -13.52 -1.95 3.78
C SER A 70 -13.00 -1.19 2.59
N GLU A 71 -12.91 0.14 2.77
CA GLU A 71 -12.35 1.05 1.80
C GLU A 71 -11.54 2.11 2.53
N GLN A 72 -10.31 2.32 2.08
CA GLN A 72 -9.48 3.46 2.43
C GLN A 72 -9.33 4.34 1.20
N ARG A 73 -9.59 5.64 1.36
CA ARG A 73 -9.43 6.64 0.30
C ARG A 73 -8.60 7.79 0.81
N PHE A 74 -7.45 8.01 0.17
CA PHE A 74 -6.55 9.11 0.51
C PHE A 74 -6.42 10.06 -0.67
N VAL A 75 -6.48 11.35 -0.40
CA VAL A 75 -6.27 12.42 -1.36
C VAL A 75 -5.21 13.36 -0.81
N PHE A 76 -4.09 13.43 -1.50
CA PHE A 76 -2.96 14.30 -1.19
C PHE A 76 -2.76 15.30 -2.31
N ASP A 77 -2.38 16.52 -1.96
CA ASP A 77 -1.78 17.47 -2.87
C ASP A 77 -0.30 17.60 -2.51
N ASP A 78 0.56 17.22 -3.43
CA ASP A 78 2.01 17.19 -3.26
C ASP A 78 2.63 18.26 -4.18
N LEU A 79 3.31 19.26 -3.60
CA LEU A 79 4.08 20.27 -4.32
C LEU A 79 5.57 19.94 -4.26
N ALA A 80 6.17 19.77 -5.44
CA ALA A 80 7.56 19.35 -5.57
C ALA A 80 8.55 20.52 -5.62
N GLY A 81 9.61 20.39 -4.85
CA GLY A 81 10.81 21.22 -5.01
C GLY A 81 11.76 20.73 -6.10
N PRO A 82 12.99 21.27 -6.14
CA PRO A 82 14.06 20.74 -6.96
C PRO A 82 14.34 19.27 -6.63
N ALA A 83 14.80 18.48 -7.60
CA ALA A 83 15.15 17.08 -7.39
C ALA A 83 16.62 16.80 -7.73
N GLN A 84 17.20 15.83 -7.02
CA GLN A 84 18.50 15.25 -7.30
C GLN A 84 18.29 13.78 -7.69
N GLY A 85 18.35 13.49 -9.00
CA GLY A 85 17.97 12.18 -9.53
C GLY A 85 16.49 11.89 -9.27
N LEU A 86 16.19 10.75 -8.63
CA LEU A 86 14.83 10.35 -8.26
C LEU A 86 14.34 10.93 -6.92
N VAL A 87 15.15 11.77 -6.29
CA VAL A 87 14.90 12.29 -4.94
C VAL A 87 14.54 13.76 -4.99
N PRO A 88 13.27 14.12 -4.74
CA PRO A 88 12.86 15.50 -4.48
C PRO A 88 13.57 16.03 -3.22
N MET A 89 14.28 17.15 -3.33
CA MET A 89 14.96 17.76 -2.19
C MET A 89 13.97 18.33 -1.18
N THR A 90 12.81 18.78 -1.67
CA THR A 90 11.68 19.22 -0.84
C THR A 90 10.37 18.72 -1.43
N LEU A 91 9.45 18.36 -0.55
CA LEU A 91 8.09 17.95 -0.87
C LEU A 91 7.15 18.58 0.16
N GLN A 92 6.19 19.39 -0.28
CA GLN A 92 5.13 19.88 0.58
C GLN A 92 3.88 19.04 0.33
N ARG A 93 3.40 18.33 1.36
CA ARG A 93 2.19 17.49 1.27
C ARG A 93 1.06 18.12 2.05
N ARG A 94 -0.06 18.37 1.37
CA ARG A 94 -1.33 18.75 1.97
C ARG A 94 -2.30 17.57 1.93
N PHE A 95 -2.87 17.24 3.08
CA PHE A 95 -3.84 16.16 3.21
C PHE A 95 -5.26 16.68 2.95
N ILE A 96 -5.83 16.37 1.78
CA ILE A 96 -7.13 16.88 1.36
C ILE A 96 -8.27 16.04 1.93
N ALA A 97 -8.15 14.71 1.84
CA ALA A 97 -9.13 13.78 2.38
C ALA A 97 -8.43 12.48 2.82
N LEU A 98 -8.79 12.00 4.01
CA LEU A 98 -8.29 10.75 4.59
C LEU A 98 -9.47 9.98 5.16
N GLU A 99 -9.99 9.05 4.37
CA GLU A 99 -11.20 8.32 4.68
C GLU A 99 -10.87 6.84 4.90
N SER A 100 -11.42 6.27 5.96
CA SER A 100 -11.39 4.84 6.21
C SER A 100 -12.76 4.40 6.69
N ARG A 101 -13.34 3.40 6.02
CA ARG A 101 -14.63 2.83 6.38
C ARG A 101 -14.58 1.32 6.24
N GLY A 102 -15.34 0.62 7.07
CA GLY A 102 -15.49 -0.82 6.96
C GLY A 102 -16.83 -1.31 7.47
N SER A 103 -17.16 -2.53 7.08
CA SER A 103 -18.32 -3.24 7.54
C SER A 103 -18.00 -4.71 7.79
N LEU A 104 -18.61 -5.25 8.85
CA LEU A 104 -18.55 -6.66 9.22
C LEU A 104 -19.96 -7.24 9.15
N ALA A 105 -20.12 -8.28 8.35
CA ALA A 105 -21.32 -9.08 8.27
C ALA A 105 -21.04 -10.46 8.91
N PRO A 106 -21.56 -10.73 10.11
CA PRO A 106 -21.48 -12.05 10.73
C PRO A 106 -22.27 -13.10 9.91
N PRO A 107 -21.87 -14.38 9.92
CA PRO A 107 -22.45 -15.41 9.05
C PRO A 107 -23.94 -15.72 9.34
N GLU A 108 -24.42 -15.45 10.55
CA GLU A 108 -25.76 -15.88 11.01
C GLU A 108 -26.68 -14.70 11.38
N THR A 109 -26.31 -13.47 11.01
CA THR A 109 -27.09 -12.28 11.37
C THR A 109 -27.11 -11.25 10.26
N ASP A 110 -28.26 -10.61 10.05
CA ASP A 110 -28.38 -9.42 9.18
C ASP A 110 -27.78 -8.15 9.82
N ASN A 111 -27.23 -8.26 11.03
CA ASN A 111 -26.65 -7.15 11.77
C ASN A 111 -25.27 -6.78 11.21
N ILE A 112 -25.26 -5.92 10.19
CA ILE A 112 -24.04 -5.35 9.65
C ILE A 112 -23.49 -4.30 10.62
N VAL A 113 -22.33 -4.58 11.20
CA VAL A 113 -21.60 -3.62 12.02
C VAL A 113 -20.78 -2.73 11.09
N ARG A 114 -20.92 -1.41 11.21
CA ARG A 114 -20.16 -0.44 10.43
C ARG A 114 -19.16 0.28 11.30
N ALA A 115 -18.05 0.67 10.71
CA ALA A 115 -16.96 1.38 11.35
C ALA A 115 -16.45 2.49 10.43
N THR A 116 -16.09 3.62 11.03
CA THR A 116 -15.32 4.67 10.35
C THR A 116 -14.03 4.93 11.13
N GLY A 117 -13.00 5.38 10.40
CA GLY A 117 -11.76 5.88 10.95
C GLY A 117 -11.59 7.34 10.56
N LYS A 118 -11.04 8.15 11.47
CA LYS A 118 -10.76 9.57 11.23
C LYS A 118 -9.29 9.85 11.49
N SER A 119 -8.69 10.68 10.64
CA SER A 119 -7.33 11.17 10.81
C SER A 119 -7.35 12.66 11.21
N PRO A 120 -6.51 13.10 12.16
CA PRO A 120 -6.34 14.51 12.49
C PRO A 120 -5.61 15.28 11.38
N LEU A 121 -4.95 14.59 10.45
CA LEU A 121 -4.15 15.24 9.40
C LEU A 121 -4.99 15.89 8.32
N VAL A 122 -6.31 15.66 8.26
CA VAL A 122 -7.16 16.28 7.22
C VAL A 122 -7.11 17.80 7.33
N GLY A 123 -6.65 18.44 6.25
CA GLY A 123 -6.42 19.88 6.17
C GLY A 123 -5.03 20.33 6.63
N ALA A 124 -4.25 19.45 7.28
CA ALA A 124 -2.86 19.73 7.64
C ALA A 124 -1.96 19.73 6.40
N SER A 125 -0.81 20.38 6.56
CA SER A 125 0.26 20.43 5.57
C SER A 125 1.59 20.14 6.26
N VAL A 126 2.41 19.32 5.60
CA VAL A 126 3.69 18.86 6.10
C VAL A 126 4.73 19.17 5.05
N GLN A 127 5.78 19.88 5.46
CA GLN A 127 6.96 20.09 4.66
C GLN A 127 7.97 18.99 4.97
N MET A 128 8.40 18.32 3.91
CA MET A 128 9.40 17.27 3.93
C MET A 128 10.65 17.78 3.23
N THR A 129 11.82 17.59 3.85
CA THR A 129 13.12 18.03 3.33
C THR A 129 14.09 16.86 3.36
N TRP A 130 14.68 16.51 2.22
CA TRP A 130 15.62 15.41 2.15
C TRP A 130 16.89 15.70 2.97
N ILE A 131 17.27 14.75 3.81
CA ILE A 131 18.49 14.78 4.63
C ILE A 131 19.44 13.70 4.09
N PRO A 132 20.44 14.05 3.27
CA PRO A 132 21.32 13.07 2.62
C PRO A 132 22.04 12.12 3.59
N GLU A 133 22.40 12.62 4.77
CA GLU A 133 23.11 11.86 5.80
C GLU A 133 22.25 10.75 6.40
N GLU A 134 20.94 10.98 6.49
CA GLU A 134 19.96 10.02 7.03
C GLU A 134 19.33 9.16 5.92
N GLN A 135 19.50 9.56 4.65
CA GLN A 135 18.79 9.00 3.50
C GLN A 135 17.27 8.94 3.72
N ASP A 136 16.74 9.95 4.42
CA ASP A 136 15.32 10.11 4.71
C ASP A 136 14.95 11.61 4.71
N TYR A 137 13.66 11.90 4.85
CA TYR A 137 13.13 13.25 4.93
C TYR A 137 13.01 13.73 6.37
N GLY A 138 13.58 14.89 6.70
CA GLY A 138 13.11 15.69 7.83
C GLY A 138 11.69 16.16 7.57
N ARG A 139 10.83 16.13 8.61
CA ARG A 139 9.38 16.40 8.49
C ARG A 139 8.96 17.42 9.54
N TYR A 140 8.20 18.43 9.13
CA TYR A 140 7.59 19.40 10.06
C TYR A 140 6.27 19.93 9.52
N TYR A 141 5.38 20.36 10.42
CA TYR A 141 4.16 21.06 10.04
C TYR A 141 4.48 22.50 9.62
N ASP A 142 4.01 22.93 8.46
CA ASP A 142 4.34 24.24 7.87
C ASP A 142 3.22 25.29 8.04
N ALA A 143 2.06 24.88 8.56
CA ALA A 143 0.91 25.75 8.74
C ALA A 143 0.23 25.57 10.11
N ARG A 144 -0.01 24.32 10.52
CA ARG A 144 -0.70 23.99 11.76
C ARG A 144 -0.03 22.80 12.41
N GLU A 145 0.48 23.00 13.62
CA GLU A 145 0.95 21.92 14.47
C GLU A 145 -0.23 20.98 14.77
N GLU A 146 -0.01 19.70 14.52
CA GLU A 146 -0.90 18.61 14.92
C GLU A 146 -0.11 17.66 15.84
N ALA A 147 -0.45 16.38 15.85
CA ALA A 147 0.20 15.37 16.67
C ALA A 147 1.62 15.08 16.13
N GLU A 148 2.66 15.64 16.77
CA GLU A 148 4.07 15.53 16.35
C GLU A 148 4.56 14.08 16.21
N ASP A 149 4.02 13.17 17.02
CA ASP A 149 4.29 11.74 16.97
C ASP A 149 3.94 11.12 15.60
N LEU A 150 2.98 11.68 14.88
CA LEU A 150 2.63 11.24 13.54
C LEU A 150 3.72 11.54 12.51
N LEU A 151 4.51 12.61 12.68
CA LEU A 151 5.56 12.98 11.72
C LEU A 151 6.61 11.88 11.58
N LEU A 152 7.00 11.23 12.68
CA LEU A 152 8.00 10.16 12.67
C LEU A 152 7.55 8.91 11.90
N SER A 153 6.24 8.68 11.86
CA SER A 153 5.64 7.49 11.25
C SER A 153 5.12 7.73 9.83
N MET A 154 5.24 8.97 9.35
CA MET A 154 4.78 9.41 8.04
C MET A 154 5.81 9.07 6.95
N ASN A 155 5.35 8.53 5.84
CA ASN A 155 6.19 8.29 4.67
C ASN A 155 6.05 9.45 3.68
N ALA A 156 7.17 9.89 3.09
CA ALA A 156 7.17 10.88 2.02
C ALA A 156 6.71 10.29 0.69
N ASP A 157 7.04 9.01 0.44
CA ASP A 157 6.65 8.19 -0.73
C ASP A 157 6.38 9.00 -2.02
N PRO A 158 7.34 9.80 -2.51
CA PRO A 158 7.07 10.78 -3.55
C PRO A 158 6.67 10.09 -4.86
N TRP A 159 5.48 10.40 -5.37
CA TRP A 159 5.03 10.19 -6.77
C TRP A 159 5.42 8.87 -7.46
N LEU A 160 5.32 7.75 -6.73
CA LEU A 160 5.67 6.40 -7.23
C LEU A 160 7.16 6.22 -7.55
N THR A 161 8.08 7.05 -7.05
CA THR A 161 9.53 6.88 -7.26
C THR A 161 10.04 5.52 -6.78
N TRP A 162 9.35 4.89 -5.83
CA TRP A 162 9.61 3.51 -5.38
C TRP A 162 9.45 2.46 -6.50
N ILE A 163 8.75 2.77 -7.60
CA ILE A 163 8.60 1.88 -8.75
C ILE A 163 9.76 1.98 -9.74
N ALA A 164 10.68 2.92 -9.55
CA ALA A 164 11.79 3.13 -10.45
C ALA A 164 12.66 1.87 -10.59
N PRO A 165 13.10 1.53 -11.81
CA PRO A 165 14.05 0.43 -11.97
C PRO A 165 15.38 0.78 -11.30
N ARG A 166 15.83 -0.08 -10.37
CA ARG A 166 17.22 -0.08 -9.90
C ARG A 166 18.15 -0.76 -10.92
N GLU A 167 17.64 -1.81 -11.56
CA GLU A 167 18.31 -2.55 -12.63
C GLU A 167 17.26 -2.96 -13.67
N ILE A 168 17.55 -2.72 -14.95
CA ILE A 168 16.68 -3.07 -16.07
C ILE A 168 17.19 -4.36 -16.72
N GLY A 169 16.36 -5.40 -16.73
CA GLY A 169 16.66 -6.65 -17.43
C GLY A 169 16.58 -6.49 -18.94
N ARG A 170 17.11 -7.48 -19.68
CA ARG A 170 17.22 -7.45 -21.16
C ARG A 170 15.93 -7.14 -21.93
N ASN A 171 14.77 -7.39 -21.34
CA ASN A 171 13.46 -7.14 -21.96
C ASN A 171 12.78 -5.85 -21.44
N GLY A 172 13.54 -4.93 -20.85
CA GLY A 172 13.00 -3.72 -20.21
C GLY A 172 12.22 -4.00 -18.92
N ALA A 173 12.28 -5.23 -18.39
CA ALA A 173 11.57 -5.63 -17.17
C ALA A 173 12.48 -5.48 -15.95
N TRP A 174 11.89 -5.10 -14.81
CA TRP A 174 12.61 -4.98 -13.55
C TRP A 174 11.75 -5.50 -12.39
N LYS A 175 12.39 -5.61 -11.22
CA LYS A 175 11.79 -6.15 -10.01
C LYS A 175 12.02 -5.19 -8.85
N ILE A 176 11.02 -5.10 -7.98
CA ILE A 176 11.06 -4.30 -6.76
C ILE A 176 10.88 -5.24 -5.57
N PRO A 177 11.86 -5.33 -4.66
CA PRO A 177 11.75 -6.15 -3.45
C PRO A 177 10.54 -5.77 -2.60
N ALA A 178 9.93 -6.75 -1.93
CA ALA A 178 8.79 -6.52 -1.04
C ALA A 178 9.04 -5.45 0.04
N ALA A 179 10.27 -5.32 0.53
CA ALA A 179 10.66 -4.32 1.52
C ALA A 179 10.45 -2.87 1.03
N ASP A 180 10.54 -2.63 -0.28
CA ASP A 180 10.46 -1.31 -0.89
C ASP A 180 9.02 -0.91 -1.30
N LEU A 181 8.02 -1.78 -1.06
CA LEU A 181 6.64 -1.61 -1.56
C LEU A 181 5.70 -0.87 -0.61
N GLN A 182 6.19 -0.29 0.49
CA GLN A 182 5.32 0.43 1.43
C GLN A 182 4.60 1.61 0.75
N GLY A 183 5.30 2.39 -0.08
CA GLY A 183 4.69 3.52 -0.79
C GLY A 183 3.62 3.13 -1.81
N LEU A 184 3.56 1.86 -2.21
CA LEU A 184 2.50 1.31 -3.05
C LEU A 184 1.27 0.91 -2.24
N ILE A 185 1.52 0.21 -1.13
CA ILE A 185 0.50 -0.51 -0.38
C ILE A 185 -0.09 0.36 0.73
N ALA A 186 0.68 1.27 1.30
CA ALA A 186 0.28 2.17 2.37
C ALA A 186 0.92 3.56 2.16
N PRO A 187 0.51 4.30 1.11
CA PRO A 187 1.08 5.61 0.81
C PRO A 187 0.82 6.60 1.95
N GLY A 188 1.81 7.44 2.23
CA GLY A 188 1.81 8.33 3.40
C GLY A 188 2.21 7.67 4.73
N GLY A 189 2.36 6.34 4.80
CA GLY A 189 2.73 5.63 6.03
C GLY A 189 1.60 5.64 7.06
N SER A 190 1.94 5.89 8.33
CA SER A 190 0.95 6.00 9.41
C SER A 190 0.29 7.38 9.38
N LEU A 191 -1.01 7.39 9.09
CA LEU A 191 -1.80 8.61 8.93
C LEU A 191 -2.65 8.94 10.15
N GLY A 192 -2.35 8.32 11.30
CA GLY A 192 -3.00 8.64 12.58
C GLY A 192 -4.50 8.36 12.60
N PHE A 193 -4.96 7.33 11.89
CA PHE A 193 -6.36 6.93 11.96
C PHE A 193 -6.72 6.47 13.37
N SER A 194 -7.72 7.12 13.95
CA SER A 194 -8.30 6.72 15.23
C SER A 194 -9.66 6.07 14.99
N PRO A 195 -10.02 5.06 15.81
CA PRO A 195 -11.38 4.53 15.81
C PRO A 195 -12.42 5.63 16.01
N GLY A 196 -13.49 5.60 15.23
CA GLY A 196 -14.62 6.50 15.44
C GLY A 196 -15.26 6.35 16.83
N THR A 197 -16.12 7.30 17.19
CA THR A 197 -16.73 7.36 18.54
C THR A 197 -17.88 6.36 18.70
N GLU A 198 -18.32 5.71 17.63
CA GLU A 198 -19.46 4.81 17.60
C GLU A 198 -19.30 3.67 18.62
N ARG A 199 -20.29 3.50 19.49
CA ARG A 199 -20.27 2.44 20.52
C ARG A 199 -20.36 1.05 19.89
N ILE A 200 -21.21 0.92 18.86
CA ILE A 200 -21.33 -0.27 18.03
C ILE A 200 -20.36 -0.07 16.88
N GLY A 201 -19.35 -0.94 16.77
CA GLY A 201 -18.31 -0.83 15.73
C GLY A 201 -16.93 -0.40 16.24
N ARG A 202 -16.76 0.04 17.49
CA ARG A 202 -15.44 0.44 18.02
C ARG A 202 -14.37 -0.66 17.92
N ARG A 203 -14.75 -1.92 18.18
CA ARG A 203 -13.85 -3.08 18.01
C ARG A 203 -13.46 -3.27 16.55
N LEU A 204 -14.42 -3.09 15.63
CA LEU A 204 -14.19 -3.17 14.19
C LEU A 204 -13.30 -2.03 13.68
N SER A 205 -13.54 -0.81 14.16
CA SER A 205 -12.67 0.34 13.89
C SER A 205 -11.25 0.11 14.39
N ARG A 206 -11.05 -0.56 15.54
CA ARG A 206 -9.72 -0.96 16.00
C ARG A 206 -9.06 -1.98 15.05
N THR A 207 -9.80 -3.00 14.64
CA THR A 207 -9.33 -4.01 13.67
C THR A 207 -8.87 -3.34 12.36
N LEU A 208 -9.64 -2.37 11.86
CA LEU A 208 -9.30 -1.56 10.68
C LEU A 208 -7.98 -0.80 10.81
N VAL A 209 -7.73 -0.14 11.95
CA VAL A 209 -6.51 0.67 12.12
C VAL A 209 -5.28 -0.16 12.46
N ASN A 210 -5.47 -1.42 12.87
CA ASN A 210 -4.39 -2.32 13.29
C ASN A 210 -3.99 -3.35 12.21
N GLY A 211 -4.20 -3.05 10.92
CA GLY A 211 -3.64 -3.84 9.83
C GLY A 211 -4.56 -4.88 9.20
N VAL A 212 -5.83 -4.96 9.62
CA VAL A 212 -6.80 -5.95 9.09
C VAL A 212 -7.82 -5.26 8.19
N GLY A 213 -7.63 -5.44 6.88
CA GLY A 213 -8.36 -4.77 5.81
C GLY A 213 -8.38 -3.24 5.98
N GLY A 214 -7.26 -2.69 6.38
CA GLY A 214 -7.03 -1.26 6.61
C GLY A 214 -5.73 -1.13 7.40
N GLY A 215 -5.15 0.08 7.45
CA GLY A 215 -3.92 0.32 8.22
C GLY A 215 -2.75 -0.56 7.76
N LEU A 216 -2.62 -0.80 6.45
CA LEU A 216 -1.66 -1.76 5.89
C LEU A 216 -0.20 -1.40 6.20
N GLU A 217 0.11 -0.16 6.58
CA GLU A 217 1.42 0.25 7.06
C GLU A 217 1.89 -0.58 8.26
N MET A 218 0.96 -1.15 9.02
CA MET A 218 1.23 -2.00 10.17
C MET A 218 1.99 -3.28 9.80
N ALA A 219 1.86 -3.76 8.56
CA ALA A 219 2.56 -4.95 8.09
C ALA A 219 4.06 -4.70 7.81
N PHE A 220 4.49 -3.44 7.73
CA PHE A 220 5.86 -3.05 7.41
C PHE A 220 6.72 -2.84 8.67
N GLY A 221 8.04 -2.77 8.50
CA GLY A 221 9.00 -2.64 9.61
C GLY A 221 9.49 -3.97 10.19
N GLY A 222 9.03 -5.10 9.65
CA GLY A 222 9.50 -6.44 9.99
C GLY A 222 10.19 -7.16 8.83
N ARG A 223 9.99 -8.48 8.74
CA ARG A 223 10.55 -9.32 7.67
C ARG A 223 9.64 -9.29 6.44
N SER A 224 10.23 -9.28 5.26
CA SER A 224 9.47 -9.37 4.00
C SER A 224 10.14 -10.33 3.00
N THR A 225 9.34 -11.00 2.19
CA THR A 225 9.79 -11.86 1.08
C THR A 225 8.99 -11.59 -0.19
N GLY A 226 9.56 -11.93 -1.35
CA GLY A 226 8.91 -11.73 -2.64
C GLY A 226 9.17 -10.35 -3.24
N GLU A 227 8.38 -10.01 -4.26
CA GLU A 227 8.66 -8.89 -5.15
C GLU A 227 7.43 -8.45 -5.97
N LEU A 228 7.52 -7.25 -6.54
CA LEU A 228 6.72 -6.77 -7.64
C LEU A 228 7.54 -6.83 -8.93
N SER A 229 7.08 -7.59 -9.91
CA SER A 229 7.64 -7.59 -11.27
C SER A 229 6.91 -6.57 -12.14
N VAL A 230 7.68 -5.73 -12.84
CA VAL A 230 7.19 -4.73 -13.79
C VAL A 230 7.69 -5.06 -15.19
N ARG A 231 6.78 -5.12 -16.17
CA ARG A 231 7.12 -5.45 -17.57
C ARG A 231 6.44 -4.49 -18.55
N PRO A 232 7.18 -3.84 -19.46
CA PRO A 232 6.57 -3.01 -20.49
C PRO A 232 5.70 -3.87 -21.43
N LEU A 233 4.51 -3.37 -21.76
CA LEU A 233 3.60 -3.95 -22.75
C LEU A 233 3.57 -3.15 -24.05
N GLY A 234 4.06 -1.91 -24.04
CA GLY A 234 4.05 -0.99 -25.18
C GLY A 234 3.00 0.11 -25.04
N LEU A 235 2.57 0.66 -26.18
CA LEU A 235 1.58 1.74 -26.22
C LEU A 235 0.17 1.17 -26.35
N GLN A 236 -0.79 1.79 -25.66
CA GLN A 236 -2.22 1.53 -25.79
C GLN A 236 -2.95 2.85 -25.96
N THR A 237 -3.96 2.88 -26.83
CA THR A 237 -4.89 4.01 -26.94
C THR A 237 -6.13 3.68 -26.12
N ASP A 238 -6.55 4.60 -25.26
CA ASP A 238 -7.82 4.48 -24.54
C ASP A 238 -9.04 4.81 -25.42
N ALA A 239 -10.24 4.70 -24.85
CA ALA A 239 -11.50 4.95 -25.56
C ALA A 239 -11.67 6.42 -25.98
N GLU A 240 -10.94 7.34 -25.35
CA GLU A 240 -10.98 8.78 -25.62
C GLU A 240 -9.93 9.20 -26.65
N GLY A 241 -9.12 8.24 -27.13
CA GLY A 241 -8.08 8.46 -28.14
C GLY A 241 -6.73 8.87 -27.57
N ALA A 242 -6.55 8.90 -26.24
CA ALA A 242 -5.26 9.22 -25.65
C ALA A 242 -4.34 8.00 -25.66
N THR A 243 -3.11 8.20 -26.15
CA THR A 243 -2.06 7.17 -26.16
C THR A 243 -1.33 7.15 -24.83
N GLN A 244 -1.16 5.95 -24.27
CA GLN A 244 -0.56 5.71 -22.97
C GLN A 244 0.49 4.58 -23.06
N LEU A 245 1.58 4.70 -22.31
CA LEU A 245 2.53 3.62 -22.11
C LEU A 245 2.00 2.69 -21.02
N VAL A 246 2.01 1.38 -21.28
CA VAL A 246 1.44 0.38 -20.39
C VAL A 246 2.51 -0.55 -19.87
N PHE A 247 2.51 -0.77 -18.55
CA PHE A 247 3.32 -1.81 -17.90
C PHE A 247 2.41 -2.81 -17.20
N ALA A 248 2.71 -4.09 -17.37
CA ALA A 248 2.13 -5.16 -16.58
C ALA A 248 2.82 -5.23 -15.21
N LEU A 249 2.00 -5.36 -14.18
CA LEU A 249 2.42 -5.54 -12.80
C LEU A 249 2.06 -6.95 -12.33
N ILE A 250 2.99 -7.65 -11.69
CA ILE A 250 2.76 -8.94 -11.05
C ILE A 250 3.35 -8.90 -9.64
N LEU A 251 2.49 -8.94 -8.62
CA LEU A 251 2.88 -8.91 -7.22
C LEU A 251 2.82 -10.31 -6.63
N ASN A 252 3.87 -10.72 -5.94
CA ASN A 252 3.85 -11.85 -5.02
C ASN A 252 4.78 -11.54 -3.87
N ALA A 253 4.22 -11.15 -2.72
CA ALA A 253 4.99 -10.70 -1.58
C ALA A 253 4.29 -11.03 -0.26
N GLN A 254 5.10 -11.19 0.78
CA GLN A 254 4.66 -11.41 2.14
C GLN A 254 5.43 -10.51 3.09
N TRP A 255 4.74 -9.97 4.09
CA TRP A 255 5.30 -9.18 5.18
C TRP A 255 4.88 -9.78 6.51
N ILE A 256 5.79 -9.77 7.48
CA ILE A 256 5.56 -10.21 8.85
C ILE A 256 6.17 -9.16 9.77
N SER A 257 5.34 -8.58 10.63
CA SER A 257 5.70 -7.50 11.55
C SER A 257 5.35 -7.87 12.99
N ASP A 258 6.12 -7.31 13.92
CA ASP A 258 5.74 -7.25 15.34
C ASP A 258 4.92 -5.98 15.55
N VAL A 259 3.71 -6.13 16.04
CA VAL A 259 2.75 -5.03 16.25
C VAL A 259 2.43 -4.84 17.74
N THR A 260 3.18 -5.47 18.64
CA THR A 260 2.92 -5.50 20.09
C THR A 260 2.80 -4.09 20.69
N GLU A 261 3.81 -3.25 20.46
CA GLU A 261 3.84 -1.89 21.00
C GLU A 261 2.67 -1.05 20.49
N ARG A 262 2.37 -1.14 19.19
CA ARG A 262 1.27 -0.39 18.57
C ARG A 262 -0.11 -0.87 19.06
N LEU A 263 -0.29 -2.16 19.29
CA LEU A 263 -1.52 -2.67 19.90
C LEU A 263 -1.70 -2.14 21.33
N ASN A 264 -0.62 -2.05 22.12
CA ASN A 264 -0.66 -1.48 23.46
C ASN A 264 -1.01 0.02 23.46
N GLN A 265 -0.50 0.78 22.49
CA GLN A 265 -0.86 2.19 22.31
C GLN A 265 -2.35 2.37 21.93
N THR A 266 -2.94 1.39 21.26
CA THR A 266 -4.34 1.42 20.78
C THR A 266 -5.33 0.67 21.67
N LEU A 267 -4.93 0.29 22.89
CA LEU A 267 -5.84 -0.29 23.88
C LEU A 267 -7.04 0.62 24.13
N LEU A 268 -8.23 0.04 24.11
CA LEU A 268 -9.48 0.72 24.43
C LEU A 268 -9.49 1.10 25.91
N PRO A 269 -10.18 2.20 26.30
CA PRO A 269 -10.23 2.63 27.70
C PRO A 269 -10.63 1.51 28.68
N ARG A 270 -11.60 0.68 28.32
CA ARG A 270 -12.03 -0.47 29.13
C ARG A 270 -10.96 -1.54 29.30
N GLU A 271 -10.16 -1.78 28.27
CA GLU A 271 -9.07 -2.77 28.34
C GLU A 271 -7.96 -2.24 29.24
N ARG A 272 -7.66 -0.94 29.17
CA ARG A 272 -6.73 -0.27 30.10
C ARG A 272 -7.24 -0.33 31.55
N GLU A 273 -8.53 -0.06 31.75
CA GLU A 273 -9.19 -0.18 33.06
C GLU A 273 -9.16 -1.62 33.62
N GLN A 274 -9.12 -2.62 32.73
CA GLN A 274 -9.03 -4.05 33.07
C GLN A 274 -7.58 -4.55 33.19
N GLY A 275 -6.60 -3.65 33.05
CA GLY A 275 -5.18 -3.99 33.10
C GLY A 275 -4.71 -4.90 31.96
N SER A 276 -5.42 -4.94 30.83
CA SER A 276 -5.00 -5.68 29.64
C SER A 276 -3.71 -5.12 29.07
N ASN A 277 -2.80 -6.00 28.67
CA ASN A 277 -1.55 -5.68 27.98
C ASN A 277 -1.18 -6.78 26.99
N PHE A 278 -0.67 -6.45 25.81
CA PHE A 278 -0.17 -7.43 24.85
C PHE A 278 1.30 -7.74 25.12
N GLU A 279 1.62 -9.02 25.37
CA GLU A 279 2.99 -9.53 25.53
C GLU A 279 3.65 -9.74 24.17
N ARG A 280 2.88 -10.26 23.21
CA ARG A 280 3.32 -10.53 21.83
C ARG A 280 2.17 -10.30 20.88
N ALA A 281 2.44 -9.67 19.76
CA ALA A 281 1.52 -9.60 18.65
C ALA A 281 2.30 -9.58 17.33
N SER A 282 1.90 -10.45 16.41
CA SER A 282 2.47 -10.52 15.07
C SER A 282 1.37 -10.40 14.02
N LEU A 283 1.64 -9.63 12.98
CA LEU A 283 0.77 -9.47 11.82
C LEU A 283 1.52 -9.97 10.59
N SER A 284 0.90 -10.88 9.84
CA SER A 284 1.36 -11.34 8.54
C SER A 284 0.38 -10.93 7.45
N LEU A 285 0.90 -10.27 6.41
CA LEU A 285 0.16 -9.87 5.22
C LEU A 285 0.79 -10.56 4.00
N GLY A 286 -0.01 -11.29 3.23
CA GLY A 286 0.38 -11.89 1.97
C GLY A 286 -0.45 -11.31 0.82
N LEU A 287 0.22 -10.85 -0.23
CA LEU A 287 -0.41 -10.31 -1.43
C LEU A 287 0.09 -11.03 -2.67
N SER A 288 -0.83 -11.57 -3.47
CA SER A 288 -0.53 -12.14 -4.78
C SER A 288 -1.53 -11.63 -5.81
N GLY A 289 -1.06 -10.99 -6.87
CA GLY A 289 -1.97 -10.31 -7.80
C GLY A 289 -1.33 -9.82 -9.08
N ARG A 290 -2.16 -9.20 -9.90
CA ARG A 290 -1.77 -8.61 -11.18
C ARG A 290 -2.44 -7.27 -11.38
N GLY A 291 -1.84 -6.45 -12.23
CA GLY A 291 -2.41 -5.17 -12.58
C GLY A 291 -1.60 -4.43 -13.62
N LYS A 292 -1.78 -3.11 -13.66
CA LYS A 292 -1.18 -2.25 -14.68
C LYS A 292 -0.73 -0.91 -14.12
N LEU A 293 0.37 -0.40 -14.65
CA LEU A 293 0.77 1.00 -14.55
C LEU A 293 0.58 1.63 -15.93
N LEU A 294 -0.08 2.79 -15.96
CA LEU A 294 -0.25 3.63 -17.13
C LEU A 294 0.61 4.87 -16.95
N ALA A 295 1.35 5.26 -17.98
CA ALA A 295 2.19 6.44 -18.01
C ALA A 295 1.97 7.26 -19.29
N ASP A 296 2.20 8.56 -19.21
CA ASP A 296 2.22 9.44 -20.38
C ASP A 296 3.43 9.08 -21.26
N PRO A 297 3.25 8.78 -22.56
CA PRO A 297 4.34 8.33 -23.41
C PRO A 297 5.31 9.45 -23.80
N LYS A 298 4.93 10.71 -23.69
CA LYS A 298 5.78 11.88 -24.00
C LYS A 298 6.65 12.25 -22.81
N THR A 299 6.06 12.23 -21.62
CA THR A 299 6.77 12.66 -20.40
C THR A 299 7.32 11.49 -19.62
N GLY A 300 6.83 10.26 -19.81
CA GLY A 300 7.16 9.10 -18.98
C GLY A 300 6.49 9.11 -17.60
N ARG A 301 5.61 10.08 -17.34
CA ARG A 301 5.01 10.29 -16.00
C ARG A 301 3.90 9.30 -15.70
N PRO A 302 3.84 8.73 -14.49
CA PRO A 302 2.73 7.90 -14.08
C PRO A 302 1.40 8.67 -14.12
N LEU A 303 0.40 8.04 -14.72
CA LEU A 303 -0.99 8.53 -14.79
C LEU A 303 -1.85 7.77 -13.78
N SER A 304 -1.77 6.45 -13.80
CA SER A 304 -2.52 5.61 -12.87
C SER A 304 -1.88 4.25 -12.67
N LEU A 305 -2.12 3.66 -11.50
CA LEU A 305 -1.77 2.30 -11.16
C LEU A 305 -3.01 1.57 -10.66
N GLU A 306 -3.18 0.32 -11.07
CA GLU A 306 -4.21 -0.57 -10.54
C GLU A 306 -3.59 -1.94 -10.26
N LEU A 307 -3.94 -2.55 -9.13
CA LEU A 307 -3.57 -3.92 -8.75
C LEU A 307 -4.78 -4.63 -8.16
N ASN A 308 -5.02 -5.85 -8.62
CA ASN A 308 -6.02 -6.76 -8.08
C ASN A 308 -5.30 -7.96 -7.50
N CYS A 309 -5.43 -8.14 -6.19
CA CYS A 309 -4.68 -9.10 -5.39
C CYS A 309 -5.62 -10.04 -4.63
N THR A 310 -5.19 -11.28 -4.49
CA THR A 310 -5.59 -12.12 -3.36
C THR A 310 -4.82 -11.63 -2.14
N GLU A 311 -5.56 -11.37 -1.06
CA GLU A 311 -5.04 -10.94 0.23
C GLU A 311 -5.18 -12.08 1.24
N THR A 312 -4.13 -12.34 2.01
CA THR A 312 -4.13 -13.24 3.16
C THR A 312 -3.59 -12.49 4.35
N VAL A 313 -4.37 -12.42 5.42
CA VAL A 313 -3.99 -11.76 6.67
C VAL A 313 -4.02 -12.78 7.78
N SER A 314 -2.96 -12.86 8.57
CA SER A 314 -3.01 -13.58 9.84
C SER A 314 -2.46 -12.74 10.97
N MET A 315 -3.07 -12.89 12.13
CA MET A 315 -2.67 -12.18 13.34
C MET A 315 -2.60 -13.19 14.48
N ASN A 316 -1.47 -13.20 15.19
CA ASN A 316 -1.30 -13.99 16.41
C ASN A 316 -0.97 -13.04 17.54
N LEU A 317 -1.69 -13.14 18.65
CA LEU A 317 -1.52 -12.26 19.79
C LEU A 317 -1.60 -13.02 21.11
N THR A 318 -0.86 -12.53 22.09
CA THR A 318 -0.86 -12.98 23.47
C THR A 318 -1.17 -11.76 24.34
N GLU A 319 -2.38 -11.72 24.88
CA GLU A 319 -2.82 -10.72 25.86
C GLU A 319 -2.59 -11.26 27.28
N ILE A 320 -2.11 -10.41 28.18
CA ILE A 320 -2.02 -10.65 29.61
C ILE A 320 -3.07 -9.77 30.28
N LEU A 321 -3.88 -10.38 31.14
CA LEU A 321 -4.85 -9.67 31.98
C LEU A 321 -4.21 -9.27 33.32
N GLU A 322 -4.83 -8.36 34.07
CA GLU A 322 -4.36 -7.95 35.39
C GLU A 322 -4.17 -9.13 36.36
N THR A 323 -4.95 -10.20 36.21
CA THR A 323 -4.85 -11.43 37.00
C THR A 323 -3.58 -12.26 36.71
N GLY A 324 -2.81 -11.90 35.68
CA GLY A 324 -1.67 -12.66 35.18
C GLY A 324 -2.04 -13.78 34.20
N ALA A 325 -3.34 -13.99 33.95
CA ALA A 325 -3.81 -14.97 32.97
C ALA A 325 -3.43 -14.54 31.54
N ARG A 326 -3.00 -15.51 30.73
CA ARG A 326 -2.63 -15.30 29.32
C ARG A 326 -3.74 -15.73 28.40
N PHE A 327 -4.02 -14.90 27.41
CA PHE A 327 -5.01 -15.15 26.39
C PHE A 327 -4.35 -15.14 25.02
N ASN A 328 -4.23 -16.32 24.40
CA ASN A 328 -3.70 -16.45 23.05
C ASN A 328 -4.86 -16.37 22.05
N GLN A 329 -4.70 -15.55 21.01
CA GLN A 329 -5.64 -15.49 19.90
C GLN A 329 -4.91 -15.64 18.58
N GLU A 330 -5.47 -16.46 17.71
CA GLU A 330 -5.02 -16.63 16.33
C GLU A 330 -6.19 -16.30 15.40
N MET A 331 -5.94 -15.47 14.41
CA MET A 331 -6.93 -15.09 13.41
C MET A 331 -6.33 -15.28 12.02
N ALA A 332 -7.10 -15.85 11.10
CA ALA A 332 -6.75 -15.93 9.69
C ALA A 332 -7.91 -15.42 8.82
N MET A 333 -7.61 -14.53 7.88
CA MET A 333 -8.54 -14.00 6.91
C MET A 333 -7.96 -14.11 5.50
N ARG A 334 -8.84 -14.33 4.52
CA ARG A 334 -8.46 -14.35 3.11
C ARG A 334 -9.52 -13.68 2.28
N GLY A 335 -9.09 -13.02 1.21
CA GLY A 335 -10.01 -12.47 0.25
C GLY A 335 -9.33 -11.69 -0.85
N ARG A 336 -9.90 -10.55 -1.20
CA ARG A 336 -9.43 -9.69 -2.29
C ARG A 336 -9.05 -8.32 -1.79
N LEU A 337 -7.98 -7.79 -2.35
CA LEU A 337 -7.55 -6.40 -2.24
C LEU A 337 -7.47 -5.80 -3.65
N THR A 338 -8.19 -4.71 -3.87
CA THR A 338 -8.02 -3.87 -5.05
C THR A 338 -7.36 -2.57 -4.63
N LEU A 339 -6.20 -2.29 -5.23
CA LEU A 339 -5.48 -1.03 -5.07
C LEU A 339 -5.61 -0.22 -6.35
N SER A 340 -5.92 1.06 -6.21
CA SER A 340 -5.85 2.01 -7.32
C SER A 340 -5.22 3.31 -6.87
N GLN A 341 -4.37 3.87 -7.72
CA GLN A 341 -3.78 5.18 -7.54
C GLN A 341 -3.91 5.97 -8.83
N ARG A 342 -4.34 7.21 -8.74
CA ARG A 342 -4.38 8.16 -9.86
C ARG A 342 -3.55 9.38 -9.53
N VAL A 343 -2.85 9.88 -10.54
CA VAL A 343 -2.03 11.08 -10.48
C VAL A 343 -2.68 12.11 -11.40
N LEU A 344 -3.17 13.20 -10.81
CA LEU A 344 -3.81 14.30 -11.52
C LEU A 344 -2.86 15.50 -11.44
N GLN A 345 -2.55 16.08 -12.59
CA GLN A 345 -1.75 17.29 -12.69
C GLN A 345 -2.66 18.45 -13.02
N ASP A 346 -2.66 19.48 -12.17
CA ASP A 346 -3.25 20.76 -12.52
C ASP A 346 -2.36 21.40 -13.59
N LYS A 347 -2.98 21.75 -14.73
CA LYS A 347 -2.31 22.37 -15.88
C LYS A 347 -2.12 23.86 -15.68
#